data_AF-A0A916R6X8-F1
#
_entry.id   AF-A0A916R6X8-F1
#
_cell.length_a   1.000
_cell.length_b   1.000
_cell.length_c   1.000
_cell.angle_alpha   90.00
_cell.angle_beta   90.00
_cell.angle_gamma   90.00
#
_symmetry.space_group_name_H-M   'P 1'
#
loop_
_entity.id
_entity.type
_entity.pdbx_description
1 polymer ?
#
loop_
_entity_poly.entity_id
_entity_poly.type
_entity_poly.pdbx_seq_one_letter_code
_entity_poly.pdbx_strand_id
1 'polypeptide(L)'
;MIVTDIVFNFDESFPFTTKLVSKILGVYKQLRPSILEWLGTKEKEKVRQSVENILQWDFRRVIMAHGTIVEDDAKQKFKKGYECF
;
A
#
# COMPACT_ATOMS: atom_id res chain seq x y z
N MET A 1 0.26 9.70 -11.94
CA MET A 1 0.90 9.41 -10.64
C MET A 1 -0.17 9.48 -9.58
N ILE A 2 -0.08 8.69 -8.51
CA ILE A 2 -0.98 8.78 -7.35
C ILE A 2 -0.17 9.21 -6.13
N VAL A 3 -0.74 10.10 -5.32
CA VAL A 3 -0.24 10.48 -3.99
C VAL A 3 -1.27 10.01 -2.96
N THR A 4 -0.85 9.31 -1.92
CA THR A 4 -1.78 8.68 -0.98
C THR A 4 -1.19 8.42 0.40
N ASP A 5 -2.04 8.18 1.40
CA ASP A 5 -1.68 7.79 2.76
C ASP A 5 -2.18 6.39 3.14
N ILE A 6 -2.93 5.71 2.26
CA ILE A 6 -3.65 4.45 2.56
C ILE A 6 -2.84 3.17 2.28
N VAL A 7 -1.63 3.30 1.75
CA VAL A 7 -0.71 2.17 1.49
C VAL A 7 0.69 2.54 1.95
N PHE A 8 1.44 1.53 2.36
CA PHE A 8 2.78 1.68 2.91
C PHE A 8 3.76 0.83 2.09
N ASN A 9 5.03 1.22 2.06
CA ASN A 9 6.08 0.43 1.43
C ASN A 9 7.43 0.64 2.13
N PHE A 10 7.64 -0.03 3.27
CA PHE A 10 8.91 0.07 4.01
C PHE A 10 9.94 -0.93 3.49
N ASP A 11 11.18 -0.51 3.31
CA ASP A 11 12.26 -1.37 2.83
C ASP A 11 13.46 -1.45 3.79
N GLU A 12 14.61 -1.90 3.28
CA GLU A 12 15.82 -2.10 4.06
C GLU A 12 16.56 -0.82 4.43
N SER A 13 16.21 0.33 3.84
CA SER A 13 16.83 1.61 4.17
C SER A 13 16.41 2.15 5.54
N PHE A 14 15.32 1.64 6.11
CA PHE A 14 14.78 2.12 7.37
C PHE A 14 15.48 1.52 8.61
N PRO A 15 15.42 2.15 9.79
CA PRO A 15 15.97 1.60 11.03
C PRO A 15 15.38 0.23 11.40
N PHE A 16 16.13 -0.57 12.17
CA PHE A 16 15.71 -1.93 12.57
C PHE A 16 14.34 -1.96 13.25
N THR A 17 14.05 -1.00 14.12
CA THR A 17 12.76 -0.88 14.81
C THR A 17 11.61 -0.68 13.82
N THR A 18 11.78 0.21 12.84
CA THR A 18 10.80 0.42 11.76
C THR A 18 10.63 -0.84 10.90
N LYS A 19 11.71 -1.57 10.59
CA LYS A 19 11.61 -2.86 9.89
C LYS A 19 10.80 -3.87 10.70
N LEU A 20 11.00 -3.94 12.01
CA LEU A 20 10.26 -4.86 12.87
C LEU A 20 8.76 -4.50 12.91
N VAL A 21 8.45 -3.22 13.12
CA VAL A 21 7.06 -2.74 13.14
C VAL A 21 6.38 -2.96 11.80
N SER A 22 7.02 -2.63 10.68
CA SER A 22 6.47 -2.86 9.34
C SER A 22 6.21 -4.33 9.04
N LYS A 23 7.03 -5.27 9.58
CA LYS A 23 6.75 -6.71 9.48
C LYS A 23 5.49 -7.09 10.26
N ILE A 24 5.31 -6.57 11.48
CA ILE A 24 4.12 -6.81 12.31
C ILE A 24 2.86 -6.27 11.63
N LEU A 25 2.94 -5.07 11.05
CA LEU A 25 1.85 -4.45 10.29
C LEU A 25 1.63 -5.07 8.91
N GLY A 26 2.50 -5.99 8.50
CA GLY A 26 2.50 -6.66 7.20
C GLY A 26 3.12 -5.85 6.05
N VAL A 27 3.38 -4.56 6.20
CA VAL A 27 3.77 -3.68 5.09
C VAL A 27 5.27 -3.70 4.72
N TYR A 28 6.05 -4.64 5.28
CA TYR A 28 7.48 -4.75 4.98
C TYR A 28 7.72 -5.30 3.57
N LYS A 29 8.45 -4.53 2.75
CA LYS A 29 8.79 -4.78 1.34
C LYS A 29 7.59 -5.03 0.43
N GLN A 30 6.42 -4.53 0.81
CA GLN A 30 5.18 -4.74 0.07
C GLN A 30 4.39 -3.43 0.06
N LEU A 31 4.02 -2.97 -1.14
CA LEU A 31 3.08 -1.87 -1.31
C LEU A 31 1.67 -2.36 -0.97
N ARG A 32 1.21 -2.14 0.26
CA ARG A 32 -0.14 -2.56 0.69
C ARG A 32 -0.67 -1.74 1.86
N PRO A 33 -2.00 -1.76 2.11
CA PRO A 33 -2.57 -1.28 3.36
C PRO A 33 -2.04 -2.07 4.55
N SER A 34 -2.06 -1.47 5.73
CA SER A 34 -1.66 -2.18 6.95
C SER A 34 -2.74 -3.17 7.41
N ILE A 35 -2.35 -4.19 8.16
CA ILE A 35 -3.30 -5.13 8.78
C ILE A 35 -4.29 -4.37 9.70
N LEU A 36 -3.85 -3.30 10.34
CA LEU A 36 -4.71 -2.48 11.21
C LEU A 36 -5.81 -1.76 10.41
N GLU A 37 -5.48 -1.19 9.26
CA GLU A 37 -6.48 -0.59 8.37
C GLU A 37 -7.46 -1.63 7.86
N TRP A 38 -6.97 -2.82 7.48
CA TRP A 38 -7.82 -3.91 7.02
C TRP A 38 -8.79 -4.39 8.10
N LEU A 39 -8.34 -4.54 9.35
CA LEU A 39 -9.18 -4.92 10.49
C LEU A 39 -10.15 -3.80 10.90
N GLY A 40 -9.72 -2.54 10.83
CA GLY A 40 -10.52 -1.38 11.22
C GLY A 40 -11.55 -0.97 10.17
N THR A 41 -11.38 -1.36 8.91
CA THR A 41 -12.28 -1.02 7.82
C THR A 41 -13.54 -1.89 7.86
N LYS A 42 -14.67 -1.28 8.17
CA LYS A 42 -15.99 -1.95 8.14
C LYS A 42 -16.50 -2.17 6.72
N GLU A 43 -16.31 -1.19 5.86
CA GLU A 43 -16.91 -1.15 4.52
C GLU A 43 -15.92 -1.60 3.44
N LYS A 44 -15.43 -2.84 3.56
CA LYS A 44 -14.38 -3.40 2.67
C LYS A 44 -14.78 -3.36 1.20
N GLU A 45 -16.06 -3.61 0.91
CA GLU A 45 -16.57 -3.59 -0.46
C GLU A 45 -16.52 -2.19 -1.09
N LYS A 46 -16.77 -1.12 -0.31
CA LYS A 46 -16.62 0.26 -0.83
C LYS A 46 -15.17 0.63 -1.09
N VAL A 47 -14.25 0.13 -0.25
CA VAL A 47 -12.80 0.29 -0.50
C VAL A 47 -12.40 -0.45 -1.78
N ARG A 48 -12.85 -1.70 -1.95
CA ARG A 48 -12.60 -2.51 -3.15
C ARG A 48 -13.04 -1.78 -4.42
N GLN A 49 -14.27 -1.26 -4.44
CA GLN A 49 -14.80 -0.49 -5.58
C GLN A 49 -14.01 0.80 -5.83
N SER A 50 -13.60 1.50 -4.77
CA SER A 50 -12.77 2.71 -4.90
C SER A 50 -11.41 2.38 -5.52
N VAL A 51 -10.79 1.28 -5.09
CA VAL A 51 -9.52 0.79 -5.64
C VAL A 51 -9.66 0.36 -7.09
N GLU A 52 -10.75 -0.31 -7.47
CA GLU A 52 -11.03 -0.69 -8.86
C GLU A 52 -11.10 0.54 -9.78
N ASN A 53 -11.74 1.62 -9.33
CA ASN A 53 -11.80 2.89 -10.05
C ASN A 53 -10.41 3.51 -10.21
N ILE A 54 -9.60 3.53 -9.15
CA ILE A 54 -8.22 4.02 -9.18
C ILE A 54 -7.36 3.20 -10.15
N LEU A 55 -7.55 1.87 -10.20
CA LEU A 55 -6.81 0.98 -11.09
C LEU A 55 -7.10 1.23 -12.58
N GLN A 56 -8.21 1.90 -12.92
CA GLN A 56 -8.48 2.33 -14.30
C GLN A 56 -7.62 3.53 -14.74
N TRP A 57 -7.09 4.33 -13.80
CA TRP A 57 -6.30 5.52 -14.13
C TRP A 57 -4.95 5.15 -14.74
N ASP A 58 -4.44 5.95 -15.68
CA ASP A 58 -3.09 5.74 -16.22
C ASP A 58 -2.01 6.30 -15.27
N PHE A 59 -1.66 5.51 -14.25
CA PHE A 59 -0.56 5.83 -13.34
C PHE A 59 0.57 4.81 -13.42
N ARG A 60 1.80 5.32 -13.36
CA ARG A 60 3.03 4.53 -13.34
C ARG A 60 3.83 4.65 -12.05
N ARG A 61 3.50 5.62 -11.19
CA ARG A 61 4.18 5.90 -9.92
C ARG A 61 3.16 6.06 -8.79
N VAL A 62 3.47 5.48 -7.64
CA VAL A 62 2.75 5.68 -6.38
C VAL A 62 3.69 6.35 -5.39
N ILE A 63 3.26 7.48 -4.84
CA ILE A 63 3.92 8.19 -3.75
C ILE A 63 3.02 8.05 -2.53
N MET A 64 3.57 7.48 -1.46
CA MET A 64 2.86 7.26 -0.22
C MET A 64 3.44 8.14 0.87
N ALA A 65 2.63 8.49 1.87
CA ALA A 65 3.08 9.24 3.04
C ALA A 65 4.20 8.53 3.82
N HIS A 66 4.27 7.19 3.71
CA HIS A 66 5.16 6.36 4.52
C HIS A 66 5.90 5.30 3.69
N GLY A 67 7.23 5.34 3.73
CA GLY A 67 8.08 4.37 3.05
C GLY A 67 8.75 4.94 1.82
N THR A 68 9.16 4.04 0.92
CA THR A 68 9.90 4.38 -0.31
C THR A 68 8.94 4.48 -1.48
N ILE A 69 9.15 5.49 -2.34
CA ILE A 69 8.40 5.72 -3.57
C ILE A 69 8.45 4.47 -4.47
N VAL A 70 7.32 4.11 -5.09
CA VAL A 70 7.23 2.99 -6.03
C VAL A 70 7.12 3.54 -7.45
N GLU A 71 8.19 3.36 -8.23
CA GLU A 71 8.29 3.85 -9.61
C GLU A 71 8.06 2.76 -10.67
N ASP A 72 8.53 1.54 -10.40
CA ASP A 72 8.40 0.40 -11.33
C ASP A 72 7.24 -0.51 -10.94
N ASP A 73 6.48 -0.95 -11.95
CA ASP A 73 5.30 -1.82 -11.82
C ASP A 73 4.31 -1.34 -10.75
N ALA A 74 4.21 -0.02 -10.56
CA ALA A 74 3.49 0.55 -9.43
C ALA A 74 2.01 0.17 -9.43
N LYS A 75 1.37 0.10 -10.62
CA LYS A 75 -0.03 -0.33 -10.75
C LYS A 75 -0.20 -1.81 -10.38
N GLN A 76 0.69 -2.68 -10.83
CA GLN A 76 0.64 -4.12 -10.52
C GLN A 76 0.89 -4.36 -9.03
N LYS A 77 1.88 -3.68 -8.44
CA LYS A 77 2.17 -3.73 -6.99
C LYS A 77 0.99 -3.21 -6.17
N PHE A 78 0.38 -2.09 -6.58
CA PHE A 78 -0.79 -1.52 -5.92
C PHE A 78 -1.97 -2.48 -5.97
N LYS A 79 -2.27 -3.05 -7.15
CA LYS A 79 -3.31 -4.09 -7.30
C LYS A 79 -3.07 -5.25 -6.35
N LYS A 80 -1.86 -5.83 -6.36
CA LYS A 80 -1.48 -6.96 -5.51
C LYS A 80 -1.64 -6.65 -4.02
N GLY A 81 -1.35 -5.43 -3.59
CA GLY A 81 -1.53 -4.98 -2.22
C GLY A 81 -2.98 -5.04 -1.73
N TYR A 82 -3.94 -4.89 -2.64
CA TYR A 82 -5.38 -4.93 -2.36
C TYR A 82 -6.05 -6.29 -2.66
N GLU A 83 -5.35 -7.26 -3.24
CA GLU A 83 -5.92 -8.60 -3.48
C GLU A 83 -6.28 -9.35 -2.18
N CYS A 84 -5.64 -8.99 -1.06
CA CYS A 84 -5.91 -9.57 0.26
C CYS A 84 -6.72 -8.64 1.17
N PHE A 85 -7.28 -7.54 0.64
CA PHE A 85 -8.08 -6.58 1.40
C PHE A 85 -9.57 -6.96 1.39
#